data_AF-A0A3D5XA36-F1
#
_entry.id   AF-A0A3D5XA36-F1
#
_cell.length_a   1.000
_cell.length_b   1.000
_cell.length_c   1.000
_cell.angle_alpha   90.00
_cell.angle_beta   90.00
_cell.angle_gamma   90.00
#
_symmetry.space_group_name_H-M   'P 1'
#
loop_
_entity.id
_entity.type
_entity.pdbx_description
1 polymer ?
#
loop_
_entity_poly.entity_id
_entity_poly.type
_entity_poly.pdbx_seq_one_letter_code
_entity_poly.pdbx_strand_id
1 'polypeptide(L)'
;MGQIAALAAFWVGLLYDQRALEKAHKMAKEMDVDLICGLRAQVPKNGLKAHYKSVLLQDIARQLVQTSYEGLGRRALKLGIESEQKYLEPLQEIVTSGKTIAERQLDKYHNEWGGNLKNIFLEKQ
;
A
#
# COMPACT_ATOMS: atom_id res chain seq x y z
N MET A 1 14.45 5.03 -4.34
CA MET A 1 14.01 6.18 -3.46
C MET A 1 12.48 6.43 -3.34
N GLY A 2 11.60 5.71 -4.06
CA GLY A 2 10.15 6.06 -4.10
C GLY A 2 9.29 5.67 -2.88
N GLN A 3 9.71 4.69 -2.07
CA GLN A 3 8.84 4.09 -1.04
C GLN A 3 8.61 4.97 0.19
N ILE A 4 9.60 5.76 0.60
CA ILE A 4 9.49 6.67 1.75
C ILE A 4 8.49 7.80 1.44
N ALA A 5 8.59 8.38 0.24
CA ALA A 5 7.65 9.40 -0.21
C ALA A 5 6.24 8.82 -0.41
N ALA A 6 6.13 7.58 -0.90
CA ALA A 6 4.85 6.90 -1.08
C ALA A 6 4.09 6.70 0.24
N LEU A 7 4.77 6.33 1.32
CA LEU A 7 4.16 6.19 2.65
C LEU A 7 3.57 7.51 3.16
N ALA A 8 4.32 8.60 3.03
CA ALA A 8 3.86 9.93 3.43
C ALA A 8 2.67 10.38 2.56
N ALA A 9 2.78 10.24 1.24
CA ALA A 9 1.74 10.58 0.28
C ALA A 9 0.45 9.81 0.53
N PHE A 10 0.55 8.53 0.91
CA PHE A 10 -0.62 7.70 1.24
C PHE A 10 -1.44 8.28 2.40
N TRP A 11 -0.78 8.64 3.51
CA TRP A 11 -1.49 9.19 4.65
C TRP A 11 -1.99 10.62 4.40
N VAL A 12 -1.23 11.45 3.70
CA VAL A 12 -1.68 12.79 3.31
C VAL A 12 -2.93 12.71 2.44
N GLY A 13 -2.93 11.83 1.43
CA GLY A 13 -4.07 11.64 0.55
C GLY A 13 -5.31 11.13 1.27
N LEU A 14 -5.14 10.23 2.24
CA LEU A 14 -6.25 9.64 2.97
C LEU A 14 -6.83 10.58 4.04
N LEU A 15 -5.98 11.35 4.73
CA LEU A 15 -6.36 12.07 5.95
C LEU A 15 -6.59 13.57 5.74
N TYR A 16 -5.94 14.21 4.75
CA TYR A 16 -5.96 15.68 4.60
C TYR A 16 -7.01 16.16 3.59
N ASP A 17 -7.77 15.24 3.00
CA ASP A 17 -8.97 15.52 2.21
C ASP A 17 -10.20 14.95 2.91
N GLN A 18 -11.22 15.79 3.10
CA GLN A 18 -12.42 15.43 3.88
C GLN A 18 -13.17 14.23 3.29
N ARG A 19 -13.29 14.16 1.95
CA ARG A 19 -14.02 13.07 1.28
C ARG A 19 -13.26 11.75 1.39
N ALA A 20 -11.94 11.79 1.28
CA ALA A 20 -11.08 10.63 1.46
C ALA A 20 -11.17 10.10 2.90
N LEU A 21 -11.11 11.02 3.89
CA LEU A 21 -11.22 10.69 5.30
C LEU A 21 -12.57 10.04 5.64
N GLU A 22 -13.68 10.60 5.17
CA GLU A 22 -15.02 10.04 5.38
C GLU A 22 -15.17 8.64 4.80
N LYS A 23 -14.65 8.41 3.60
CA LYS A 23 -14.67 7.10 2.95
C LYS A 23 -13.83 6.08 3.73
N ALA A 24 -12.62 6.46 4.15
CA ALA A 24 -11.75 5.60 4.96
C ALA A 24 -12.38 5.29 6.33
N HIS A 25 -12.99 6.28 6.96
CA HIS A 25 -13.70 6.13 8.24
C HIS A 25 -14.90 5.19 8.12
N LYS A 26 -15.68 5.31 7.05
CA LYS A 26 -16.79 4.39 6.78
C LYS A 26 -16.30 2.94 6.66
N MET A 27 -15.24 2.70 5.88
CA MET A 27 -14.63 1.37 5.75
C MET A 27 -14.17 0.85 7.12
N ALA A 28 -13.50 1.68 7.92
CA ALA A 28 -13.02 1.30 9.25
C ALA A 28 -14.16 0.94 10.21
N LYS A 29 -15.30 1.63 10.15
CA LYS A 29 -16.48 1.32 10.97
C LYS A 29 -17.14 -0.01 10.61
N GLU A 30 -17.04 -0.43 9.36
CA GLU A 30 -17.59 -1.71 8.90
C GLU A 30 -16.70 -2.90 9.28
N MET A 31 -15.44 -2.65 9.66
CA MET A 31 -14.51 -3.69 10.11
C MET A 31 -14.63 -3.92 11.61
N ASP A 32 -15.04 -5.13 12.01
CA ASP A 32 -15.01 -5.54 13.41
C ASP A 32 -13.57 -5.82 13.89
N VAL A 33 -13.38 -5.81 15.22
CA VAL A 33 -12.06 -6.02 15.85
C VAL A 33 -11.49 -7.40 15.52
N ASP A 34 -12.34 -8.42 15.43
CA ASP A 34 -11.94 -9.79 15.11
C ASP A 34 -11.35 -9.90 13.70
N LEU A 35 -11.98 -9.25 12.73
CA LEU A 35 -11.50 -9.12 11.35
C LEU A 35 -10.16 -8.39 11.29
N ILE A 36 -10.02 -7.27 12.00
CA ILE A 36 -8.78 -6.48 12.03
C ILE A 36 -7.64 -7.31 12.65
N CYS A 37 -7.88 -7.93 13.80
CA CYS A 37 -6.89 -8.78 14.47
C CYS A 37 -6.52 -9.99 13.62
N GLY A 38 -7.49 -10.64 13.01
CA GLY A 38 -7.30 -11.77 12.10
C GLY A 38 -6.44 -11.41 10.90
N LEU A 39 -6.77 -10.34 10.19
CA LEU A 39 -5.96 -9.85 9.06
C LEU A 39 -4.55 -9.46 9.53
N ARG A 40 -4.44 -8.69 10.62
CA ARG A 40 -3.14 -8.26 11.18
C ARG A 40 -2.22 -9.44 11.49
N ALA A 41 -2.75 -10.54 12.01
CA ALA A 41 -1.98 -11.74 12.30
C ALA A 41 -1.47 -12.45 11.04
N GLN A 42 -2.20 -12.36 9.92
CA GLN A 42 -1.85 -13.01 8.65
C GLN A 42 -0.88 -12.18 7.78
N VAL A 43 -0.88 -10.85 7.92
CA VAL A 43 -0.05 -9.93 7.11
C VAL A 43 1.45 -10.28 7.12
N PRO A 44 2.11 -10.57 8.26
CA PRO A 44 3.56 -10.78 8.28
C PRO A 44 4.03 -11.92 7.37
N LYS A 45 3.21 -12.97 7.23
CA LYS A 45 3.54 -14.14 6.39
C LYS A 45 3.03 -13.99 4.95
N ASN A 46 1.81 -13.47 4.79
CA ASN A 46 1.09 -13.53 3.53
C ASN A 46 1.06 -12.19 2.76
N GLY A 47 1.53 -11.09 3.36
CA GLY A 47 1.49 -9.76 2.75
C GLY A 47 0.07 -9.38 2.33
N LEU A 48 -0.09 -8.89 1.08
CA LEU A 48 -1.40 -8.54 0.53
C LEU A 48 -2.33 -9.74 0.28
N LYS A 49 -1.78 -10.95 0.25
CA LYS A 49 -2.56 -12.19 0.14
C LYS A 49 -3.14 -12.64 1.48
N ALA A 50 -2.91 -11.87 2.55
CA ALA A 50 -3.54 -12.10 3.83
C ALA A 50 -5.07 -12.13 3.69
N HIS A 51 -5.66 -13.20 4.20
CA HIS A 51 -7.07 -13.48 4.10
C HIS A 51 -7.60 -13.86 5.48
N TYR A 52 -8.78 -13.35 5.83
CA TYR A 52 -9.47 -13.70 7.05
C TYR A 52 -10.98 -13.64 6.81
N LYS A 53 -11.71 -14.69 7.24
CA LYS A 53 -13.12 -14.90 6.88
C LYS A 53 -13.32 -14.86 5.36
N SER A 54 -14.12 -13.94 4.83
CA SER A 54 -14.36 -13.76 3.39
C SER A 54 -13.63 -12.53 2.82
N VAL A 55 -12.66 -11.97 3.55
CA VAL A 55 -12.03 -10.69 3.23
C VAL A 55 -10.57 -10.90 2.83
N LEU A 56 -10.18 -10.39 1.66
CA LEU A 56 -8.81 -10.35 1.18
C LEU A 56 -8.20 -8.95 1.42
N LEU A 57 -7.02 -8.89 2.03
CA LEU A 57 -6.37 -7.61 2.34
C LEU A 57 -6.07 -6.79 1.08
N GLN A 58 -5.72 -7.43 -0.03
CA GLN A 58 -5.46 -6.76 -1.29
C GLN A 58 -6.64 -5.90 -1.77
N ASP A 59 -7.88 -6.35 -1.57
CA ASP A 59 -9.07 -5.60 -2.00
C ASP A 59 -9.26 -4.33 -1.16
N ILE A 60 -9.02 -4.42 0.15
CA ILE A 60 -9.01 -3.25 1.04
C ILE A 60 -7.89 -2.29 0.63
N ALA A 61 -6.69 -2.81 0.39
CA ALA A 61 -5.52 -2.01 0.02
C ALA A 61 -5.75 -1.26 -1.30
N ARG A 62 -6.32 -1.91 -2.32
CA ARG A 62 -6.69 -1.26 -3.59
C ARG A 62 -7.65 -0.10 -3.38
N GLN A 63 -8.70 -0.30 -2.58
CA GLN A 63 -9.68 0.74 -2.29
C GLN A 63 -9.07 1.93 -1.53
N LEU A 64 -8.21 1.66 -0.55
CA LEU A 64 -7.55 2.72 0.23
C LEU A 64 -6.52 3.50 -0.60
N VAL A 65 -5.70 2.83 -1.41
CA VAL A 65 -4.73 3.49 -2.30
C VAL A 65 -5.45 4.37 -3.32
N GLN A 66 -6.54 3.89 -3.91
CA GLN A 66 -7.37 4.70 -4.82
C GLN A 66 -7.98 5.91 -4.11
N THR A 67 -8.48 5.73 -2.89
CA THR A 67 -9.06 6.82 -2.10
C THR A 67 -8.02 7.88 -1.75
N SER A 68 -6.81 7.45 -1.38
CA SER A 68 -5.67 8.35 -1.16
C SER A 68 -5.27 9.10 -2.43
N TYR A 69 -5.23 8.42 -3.58
CA TYR A 69 -4.90 9.03 -4.87
C TYR A 69 -5.87 10.16 -5.21
N GLU A 70 -7.16 9.92 -5.05
CA GLU A 70 -8.19 10.94 -5.29
C GLU A 70 -8.11 12.10 -4.29
N GLY A 71 -7.79 11.81 -3.02
CA GLY A 71 -7.61 12.83 -1.98
C GLY A 71 -6.44 13.78 -2.27
N LEU A 72 -5.29 13.24 -2.72
CA LEU A 72 -4.16 14.07 -3.15
C LEU A 72 -4.53 14.98 -4.33
N GLY A 73 -5.23 14.44 -5.33
CA GLY A 73 -5.68 15.24 -6.48
C GLY A 73 -6.60 16.40 -6.07
N ARG A 74 -7.58 16.15 -5.20
CA ARG A 74 -8.46 17.20 -4.66
C ARG A 74 -7.69 18.23 -3.84
N ARG A 75 -6.75 17.80 -3.01
CA ARG A 75 -5.91 18.69 -2.20
C ARG A 75 -5.04 19.59 -3.08
N ALA A 76 -4.43 19.05 -4.13
CA ALA A 76 -3.62 19.81 -5.07
C ALA A 76 -4.44 20.92 -5.75
N LEU A 77 -5.64 20.58 -6.23
CA LEU A 77 -6.57 21.56 -6.81
C LEU A 77 -6.99 22.64 -5.81
N LYS A 78 -7.32 22.25 -4.57
CA LYS A 78 -7.73 23.18 -3.51
C LYS A 78 -6.62 24.17 -3.12
N LEU A 79 -5.36 23.74 -3.13
CA LEU A 79 -4.21 24.56 -2.75
C LEU A 79 -3.54 25.27 -3.94
N GLY A 80 -3.90 24.92 -5.18
CA GLY A 80 -3.24 25.44 -6.37
C GLY A 80 -1.78 25.00 -6.51
N ILE A 81 -1.45 23.78 -6.07
CA ILE A 81 -0.08 23.21 -6.10
C ILE A 81 0.01 22.04 -7.08
N GLU A 82 1.24 21.62 -7.40
CA GLU A 82 1.49 20.41 -8.19
C GLU A 82 0.91 19.16 -7.47
N SER A 83 0.34 18.24 -8.25
CA SER A 83 -0.20 17.00 -7.70
C SER A 83 0.91 16.06 -7.24
N GLU A 84 0.80 15.63 -5.99
CA GLU A 84 1.69 14.66 -5.34
C GLU A 84 1.29 13.19 -5.65
N GLN A 85 0.28 12.99 -6.51
CA GLN A 85 -0.25 11.66 -6.87
C GLN A 85 0.80 10.69 -7.43
N LYS A 86 1.81 11.20 -8.15
CA LYS A 86 2.94 10.41 -8.69
C LYS A 86 3.69 9.61 -7.62
N TYR A 87 3.70 10.09 -6.38
CA TYR A 87 4.36 9.37 -5.28
C TYR A 87 3.63 8.09 -4.89
N LEU A 88 2.36 7.90 -5.30
CA LEU A 88 1.61 6.67 -5.03
C LEU A 88 1.83 5.57 -6.09
N GLU A 89 2.51 5.85 -7.19
CA GLU A 89 2.78 4.85 -8.25
C GLU A 89 3.37 3.54 -7.71
N PRO A 90 4.34 3.53 -6.77
CA PRO A 90 4.86 2.26 -6.23
C PRO A 90 3.80 1.47 -5.46
N LEU A 91 2.88 2.14 -4.76
CA LEU A 91 1.80 1.47 -4.04
C LEU A 91 0.74 0.95 -5.02
N GLN A 92 0.43 1.69 -6.08
CA GLN A 92 -0.46 1.25 -7.15
C GLN A 92 0.07 -0.02 -7.82
N GLU A 93 1.37 -0.09 -8.10
CA GLU A 93 2.01 -1.28 -8.65
C GLU A 93 1.89 -2.48 -7.69
N ILE A 94 2.15 -2.26 -6.40
CA ILE A 94 2.07 -3.31 -5.37
C ILE A 94 0.64 -3.84 -5.22
N VAL A 95 -0.37 -2.97 -5.12
CA VAL A 95 -1.77 -3.41 -4.96
C VAL A 95 -2.36 -4.01 -6.23
N THR A 96 -1.88 -3.62 -7.41
CA THR A 96 -2.29 -4.20 -8.70
C THR A 96 -1.67 -5.58 -8.88
N SER A 97 -0.35 -5.69 -8.74
CA SER A 97 0.39 -6.95 -8.90
C SER A 97 0.14 -7.96 -7.77
N GLY A 98 -0.22 -7.49 -6.57
CA GLY A 98 -0.30 -8.32 -5.37
C GLY A 98 1.06 -8.82 -4.88
N LYS A 99 2.16 -8.30 -5.42
CA LYS A 99 3.54 -8.64 -5.04
C LYS A 99 4.15 -7.51 -4.22
N THR A 100 4.43 -7.81 -2.96
CA THR A 100 5.16 -6.93 -2.04
C THR A 100 6.63 -6.80 -2.44
N ILE A 101 7.31 -5.81 -1.88
CA ILE A 101 8.77 -5.65 -2.04
C ILE A 101 9.50 -6.88 -1.49
N ALA A 102 9.04 -7.43 -0.36
CA ALA A 102 9.62 -8.63 0.23
C ALA A 102 9.53 -9.84 -0.71
N GLU A 103 8.38 -10.05 -1.36
CA GLU A 103 8.22 -11.12 -2.35
C GLU A 103 9.09 -10.89 -3.59
N ARG A 104 9.26 -9.65 -4.05
CA ARG A 104 10.18 -9.34 -5.17
C ARG A 104 11.63 -9.64 -4.82
N GLN A 105 12.04 -9.34 -3.59
CA GLN A 105 13.38 -9.66 -3.11
C GLN A 105 13.58 -11.17 -2.93
N LEU A 106 12.54 -11.88 -2.48
CA LEU A 106 12.56 -13.33 -2.38
C LEU A 106 12.65 -14.00 -3.77
N ASP A 107 11.91 -13.48 -4.76
CA ASP A 107 11.97 -13.92 -6.15
C ASP A 107 13.41 -13.74 -6.70
N LYS A 108 14.07 -12.61 -6.44
CA LYS A 108 15.47 -12.38 -6.83
C LYS A 108 16.44 -13.31 -6.13
N TYR A 109 16.25 -13.50 -4.83
CA TYR A 109 17.06 -14.41 -4.03
C TYR A 109 17.04 -15.84 -4.60
N HIS A 110 15.86 -16.38 -4.91
CA HIS A 110 15.73 -17.73 -5.44
C HIS A 110 16.16 -17.87 -6.91
N ASN A 111 16.12 -16.79 -7.69
CA ASN A 111 16.44 -16.81 -9.11
C ASN A 111 17.77 -16.11 -9.39
N GLU A 112 17.75 -14.80 -9.67
CA GLU A 112 18.89 -13.99 -10.10
C GLU A 112 20.12 -14.13 -9.20
N TRP A 113 19.91 -14.29 -7.90
CA TRP A 113 21.02 -14.36 -6.93
C TRP A 113 21.45 -15.79 -6.60
N GLY A 114 20.71 -16.81 -7.06
CA GLY A 114 21.05 -18.21 -6.82
C GLY A 114 21.24 -18.56 -5.34
N GLY A 115 20.44 -17.97 -4.46
CA GLY A 115 20.56 -18.14 -3.00
C GLY A 115 21.68 -17.34 -2.34
N ASN A 116 22.38 -16.45 -3.06
CA ASN A 116 23.42 -15.60 -2.49
C ASN A 116 22.86 -14.27 -1.98
N LEU A 117 22.60 -14.19 -0.68
CA LEU A 117 22.06 -12.99 -0.03
C LEU A 117 22.96 -11.75 -0.19
N LYS A 118 24.27 -11.90 -0.41
CA LYS A 118 25.19 -10.74 -0.55
C LYS A 118 24.80 -9.82 -1.71
N ASN A 119 24.11 -10.34 -2.71
CA ASN A 119 23.68 -9.58 -3.88
C ASN A 119 22.65 -8.48 -3.54
N ILE A 120 21.98 -8.56 -2.38
CA ILE A 120 21.07 -7.50 -1.91
C ILE A 120 21.78 -6.14 -1.72
N PHE A 121 23.06 -6.15 -1.36
CA PHE A 121 23.86 -4.93 -1.17
C PHE A 121 24.39 -4.36 -2.48
N LEU A 122 24.37 -5.14 -3.55
CA LEU A 122 24.83 -4.74 -4.89
C LEU A 122 23.68 -4.16 -5.74
N GLU A 123 22.45 -4.31 -5.27
CA GLU A 123 21.26 -3.81 -5.93
C GLU A 123 21.09 -2.29 -5.78
N LYS A 124 20.71 -1.61 -6.86
CA LYS A 124 20.35 -0.18 -6.84
C LYS A 124 18.86 -0.03 -6.47
N GLN A 125 18.55 0.77 -5.43
CA GLN A 125 17.19 1.04 -4.90
C GLN A 125 16.51 2.31 -5.45
#